data_AF-A0A6M1LN65-F1
#
_entry.id   AF-A0A6M1LN65-F1
#
_cell.length_a   1.000
_cell.length_b   1.000
_cell.length_c   1.000
_cell.angle_alpha   90.00
_cell.angle_beta   90.00
_cell.angle_gamma   90.00
#
_symmetry.space_group_name_H-M   'P 1'
#
loop_
_entity.id
_entity.type
_entity.pdbx_description
1 polymer ?
#
loop_
_entity_poly.entity_id
_entity_poly.type
_entity_poly.pdbx_seq_one_letter_code
_entity_poly.pdbx_strand_id
1 'polypeptide(L)'
;MTGGSSLLAMRRLPRGRRCLIAAVVILVTFALRVAILGWQPGGAYLPFLPMVVLTTVLLGLAPGLFAAALGWAMAVVWFVEPVGGWRIADWGDIAFAVLFPAGAAFAAVVTEVFVSTATAGQEE
;
A
#
# COMPACT_ATOMS: atom_id res chain seq x y z
N MET A 1 -15.03 25.37 7.88
CA MET A 1 -15.38 23.93 7.80
C MET A 1 -15.60 23.57 6.33
N THR A 2 -14.54 23.16 5.60
CA THR A 2 -14.58 22.93 4.12
C THR A 2 -13.73 21.71 3.69
N GLY A 3 -13.35 20.83 4.62
CA GLY A 3 -12.45 19.70 4.34
C GLY A 3 -13.13 18.37 3.97
N GLY A 4 -14.43 18.19 4.25
CA GLY A 4 -15.11 16.89 4.08
C GLY A 4 -15.43 16.54 2.61
N SER A 5 -15.63 17.54 1.75
CA SER A 5 -16.13 17.37 0.39
C SER A 5 -15.14 16.64 -0.54
N SER A 6 -13.83 16.87 -0.36
CA SER A 6 -12.79 16.33 -1.25
C SER A 6 -12.54 14.83 -1.05
N LEU A 7 -12.67 14.33 0.18
CA LEU A 7 -12.46 12.91 0.50
C LEU A 7 -13.55 12.03 -0.13
N LEU A 8 -14.81 12.47 -0.03
CA LEU A 8 -15.94 11.79 -0.65
C LEU A 8 -15.91 11.89 -2.19
N ALA A 9 -15.40 12.99 -2.75
CA ALA A 9 -15.28 13.16 -4.20
C ALA A 9 -14.30 12.16 -4.83
N MET A 10 -13.15 11.90 -4.18
CA MET A 10 -12.20 10.88 -4.64
C MET A 10 -12.80 9.46 -4.59
N ARG A 11 -13.62 9.18 -3.57
CA ARG A 11 -14.43 7.96 -3.45
C ARG A 11 -15.62 7.87 -4.41
N ARG A 12 -15.83 8.83 -5.33
CA ARG A 12 -16.83 8.75 -6.41
C ARG A 12 -16.22 8.51 -7.80
N LEU A 13 -14.90 8.54 -7.93
CA LEU A 13 -14.22 8.25 -9.21
C LEU A 13 -14.47 6.81 -9.68
N PRO A 14 -14.50 6.53 -10.99
CA PRO A 14 -14.59 5.15 -11.48
C PRO A 14 -13.40 4.31 -10.98
N ARG A 15 -13.65 3.03 -10.66
CA ARG A 15 -12.67 2.13 -10.01
C ARG A 15 -11.30 2.12 -10.72
N GLY A 16 -11.28 2.13 -12.05
CA GLY A 16 -10.05 2.16 -12.84
C GLY A 16 -9.16 3.39 -12.58
N ARG A 17 -9.75 4.59 -12.45
CA ARG A 17 -8.98 5.82 -12.15
C ARG A 17 -8.39 5.78 -10.74
N ARG A 18 -9.11 5.19 -9.77
CA ARG A 18 -8.60 5.03 -8.41
C ARG A 18 -7.42 4.07 -8.35
N CYS A 19 -7.48 2.95 -9.07
CA CYS A 19 -6.34 2.04 -9.16
C CYS A 19 -5.13 2.70 -9.85
N LEU A 20 -5.37 3.56 -10.85
CA LEU A 20 -4.29 4.32 -11.50
C LEU A 20 -3.64 5.32 -10.53
N ILE A 21 -4.44 6.05 -9.74
CA ILE A 21 -3.91 6.94 -8.69
C ILE A 21 -3.12 6.12 -7.65
N ALA A 22 -3.66 4.99 -7.19
CA ALA A 22 -2.97 4.09 -6.28
C ALA A 22 -1.62 3.60 -6.85
N ALA A 23 -1.58 3.25 -8.14
CA ALA A 23 -0.35 2.86 -8.83
C ALA A 23 0.69 3.98 -8.82
N VAL A 24 0.28 5.21 -9.16
CA VAL A 24 1.16 6.38 -9.16
C VAL A 24 1.71 6.66 -7.76
N VAL A 25 0.86 6.61 -6.73
CA VAL A 25 1.26 6.82 -5.33
C VAL A 25 2.33 5.80 -4.90
N ILE A 26 2.13 4.51 -5.24
CA ILE A 26 3.09 3.46 -4.93
C ILE A 26 4.40 3.63 -5.71
N LEU A 27 4.33 3.99 -7.00
CA LEU A 27 5.52 4.26 -7.82
C LEU A 27 6.33 5.45 -7.28
N VAL A 28 5.67 6.52 -6.87
CA VAL A 28 6.32 7.68 -6.24
C VAL A 28 6.98 7.28 -4.93
N THR A 29 6.31 6.45 -4.13
CA THR A 29 6.85 5.95 -2.85
C THR A 29 8.06 5.05 -3.07
N PHE A 30 8.01 4.20 -4.09
CA PHE A 30 9.14 3.37 -4.51
C PHE A 30 10.32 4.25 -4.95
N ALA A 31 10.09 5.24 -5.82
CA ALA A 31 11.13 6.16 -6.28
C ALA A 31 11.74 6.94 -5.12
N LEU A 32 10.92 7.42 -4.17
CA LEU A 32 11.38 8.11 -2.98
C LEU A 32 12.22 7.20 -2.07
N ARG A 33 11.80 5.95 -1.88
CA ARG A 33 12.56 4.94 -1.13
C ARG A 33 13.94 4.75 -1.76
N VAL A 34 14.00 4.53 -3.07
CA VAL A 34 15.27 4.35 -3.80
C VAL A 34 16.14 5.60 -3.71
N ALA A 35 15.56 6.79 -3.77
CA ALA A 35 16.32 8.04 -3.66
C ALA A 35 16.93 8.25 -2.25
N ILE A 36 16.26 7.82 -1.19
CA ILE A 36 16.71 8.04 0.20
C ILE A 36 17.64 6.91 0.68
N LEU A 37 17.26 5.65 0.45
CA LEU A 37 17.93 4.46 1.01
C LEU A 37 18.80 3.72 -0.03
N GLY A 38 18.78 4.17 -1.28
CA GLY A 38 19.47 3.48 -2.38
C GLY A 38 18.84 2.12 -2.70
N TRP A 39 19.63 1.28 -3.37
CA TRP A 39 19.27 -0.10 -3.75
C TRP A 39 19.58 -1.13 -2.67
N GLN A 40 19.73 -0.70 -1.40
CA GLN A 40 20.14 -1.61 -0.34
C GLN A 40 19.04 -2.67 -0.08
N PRO A 41 19.43 -3.95 0.04
CA PRO A 41 18.55 -5.02 0.54
C PRO A 41 18.31 -4.79 2.04
N GLY A 42 17.06 -4.96 2.47
CA GLY A 42 16.61 -4.69 3.85
C GLY A 42 15.66 -3.49 3.99
N GLY A 43 14.73 -3.58 4.96
CA GLY A 43 13.74 -2.51 5.24
C GLY A 43 12.77 -2.18 4.10
N ALA A 44 12.72 -3.03 3.07
CA ALA A 44 12.04 -2.77 1.79
C ALA A 44 10.55 -2.40 1.94
N TYR A 45 9.87 -2.97 2.92
CA TYR A 45 8.42 -2.96 3.02
C TYR A 45 7.86 -1.81 3.88
N LEU A 46 8.68 -1.21 4.74
CA LEU A 46 8.29 -0.18 5.71
C LEU A 46 7.59 1.04 5.11
N PRO A 47 8.08 1.67 4.01
CA PRO A 47 7.44 2.86 3.47
C PRO A 47 6.14 2.56 2.71
N PHE A 48 5.94 1.31 2.28
CA PHE A 48 4.74 0.93 1.53
C PHE A 48 3.51 0.77 2.43
N LEU A 49 3.68 0.33 3.67
CA LEU A 49 2.58 0.12 4.62
C LEU A 49 1.76 1.40 4.91
N PRO A 50 2.36 2.54 5.32
CA PRO A 50 1.61 3.78 5.54
C PRO A 50 0.94 4.28 4.25
N MET A 51 1.54 4.03 3.09
CA MET A 51 0.95 4.41 1.82
C MET A 51 -0.24 3.53 1.43
N VAL A 52 -0.23 2.24 1.74
CA VAL A 52 -1.41 1.37 1.60
C VAL A 52 -2.55 1.89 2.46
N VAL A 53 -2.28 2.25 3.71
CA VAL A 53 -3.29 2.83 4.62
C VAL A 53 -3.83 4.13 4.04
N LEU A 54 -2.96 5.06 3.64
CA LEU A 54 -3.37 6.33 3.04
C LEU A 54 -4.23 6.14 1.79
N THR A 55 -3.83 5.22 0.91
CA THR A 55 -4.57 4.89 -0.32
C THR A 55 -5.94 4.31 0.01
N THR A 56 -6.03 3.49 1.06
CA THR A 56 -7.29 2.89 1.51
C THR A 56 -8.24 3.93 2.10
N VAL A 57 -7.74 4.84 2.94
CA VAL A 57 -8.53 5.96 3.47
C VAL A 57 -9.12 6.79 2.32
N LEU A 58 -8.27 7.21 1.38
CA LEU A 58 -8.64 8.17 0.33
C LEU A 58 -9.47 7.58 -0.81
N LEU A 59 -9.17 6.35 -1.23
CA LEU A 59 -9.71 5.76 -2.46
C LEU A 59 -10.63 4.55 -2.21
N GLY A 60 -10.53 3.94 -1.02
CA GLY A 60 -11.28 2.79 -0.57
C GLY A 60 -10.49 1.48 -0.58
N LEU A 61 -11.14 0.41 -0.10
CA LEU A 61 -10.55 -0.91 0.06
C LEU A 61 -9.92 -1.50 -1.20
N ALA A 62 -10.62 -1.50 -2.33
CA ALA A 62 -10.11 -2.14 -3.55
C ALA A 62 -8.81 -1.49 -4.09
N PRO A 63 -8.72 -0.15 -4.20
CA PRO A 63 -7.46 0.54 -4.49
C PRO A 63 -6.37 0.31 -3.42
N GLY A 64 -6.75 0.22 -2.15
CA GLY A 64 -5.84 -0.10 -1.04
C GLY A 64 -5.20 -1.49 -1.18
N LEU A 65 -6.01 -2.51 -1.46
CA LEU A 65 -5.53 -3.88 -1.73
C LEU A 65 -4.66 -3.94 -2.98
N PHE A 66 -5.03 -3.20 -4.03
CA PHE A 66 -4.20 -3.10 -5.24
C PHE A 66 -2.84 -2.45 -4.93
N ALA A 67 -2.82 -1.38 -4.14
CA ALA A 67 -1.60 -0.73 -3.70
C ALA A 67 -0.71 -1.66 -2.87
N ALA A 68 -1.31 -2.48 -2.00
CA ALA A 68 -0.61 -3.48 -1.20
C ALA A 68 0.05 -4.55 -2.08
N ALA A 69 -0.71 -5.10 -3.04
CA ALA A 69 -0.20 -6.10 -3.98
C ALA A 69 0.92 -5.53 -4.86
N LEU A 70 0.76 -4.31 -5.37
CA LEU A 70 1.77 -3.66 -6.21
C LEU A 70 3.04 -3.33 -5.42
N GLY A 71 2.90 -2.74 -4.23
CA GLY A 71 4.04 -2.44 -3.34
C GLY A 71 4.79 -3.70 -2.93
N TRP A 72 4.06 -4.79 -2.64
CA TRP A 72 4.65 -6.09 -2.37
C TRP A 72 5.43 -6.63 -3.57
N ALA A 73 4.82 -6.65 -4.76
CA ALA A 73 5.47 -7.15 -5.97
C ALA A 73 6.75 -6.37 -6.30
N MET A 74 6.72 -5.03 -6.18
CA MET A 74 7.92 -4.21 -6.39
C MET A 74 9.00 -4.50 -5.35
N ALA A 75 8.62 -4.65 -4.09
CA ALA A 75 9.57 -4.95 -3.03
C ALA A 75 10.23 -6.32 -3.18
N VAL A 76 9.46 -7.34 -3.58
CA VAL A 76 10.00 -8.68 -3.85
C VAL A 76 10.92 -8.68 -5.07
N VAL A 77 10.54 -8.03 -6.17
CA VAL A 77 11.34 -8.06 -7.40
C VAL A 77 12.65 -7.28 -7.28
N TRP A 78 12.66 -6.16 -6.54
CA TRP A 78 13.80 -5.24 -6.54
C TRP A 78 14.65 -5.25 -5.27
N PHE A 79 14.11 -5.67 -4.12
CA PHE A 79 14.80 -5.56 -2.84
C PHE A 79 15.03 -6.88 -2.12
N VAL A 80 14.43 -7.98 -2.59
CA VAL A 80 14.80 -9.33 -2.13
C VAL A 80 15.95 -9.80 -2.99
N GLU A 81 17.10 -10.07 -2.37
CA GLU A 81 18.33 -10.39 -3.07
C GLU A 81 18.25 -11.80 -3.69
N PRO A 82 18.35 -11.95 -5.03
CA PRO A 82 18.38 -13.26 -5.67
C PRO A 82 19.79 -13.84 -5.56
N VAL A 83 19.99 -14.85 -4.70
CA VAL A 83 21.28 -15.55 -4.67
C VAL A 83 21.31 -16.53 -5.83
N GLY A 84 22.01 -16.18 -6.91
CA GLY A 84 22.37 -17.08 -8.00
C GLY A 84 21.25 -18.03 -8.43
N GLY A 85 20.25 -17.51 -9.14
CA GLY A 85 19.14 -18.31 -9.67
C GLY A 85 18.05 -18.60 -8.63
N TRP A 86 17.02 -17.74 -8.57
CA TRP A 86 15.70 -18.02 -7.96
C TRP A 86 15.67 -18.57 -6.52
N ARG A 87 16.75 -18.46 -5.74
CA ARG A 87 16.80 -18.86 -4.34
C ARG A 87 16.86 -17.64 -3.43
N ILE A 88 15.91 -17.59 -2.50
CA ILE A 88 15.85 -16.60 -1.42
C ILE A 88 16.88 -17.03 -0.36
N ALA A 89 17.78 -16.12 0.03
CA ALA A 89 18.92 -16.39 0.90
C ALA A 89 18.55 -16.66 2.36
N ASP A 90 17.51 -15.96 2.83
CA ASP A 90 17.23 -15.79 4.25
C ASP A 90 15.76 -16.10 4.54
N TRP A 91 15.52 -16.87 5.61
CA TRP A 91 14.18 -17.14 6.12
C TRP A 91 13.47 -15.86 6.56
N GLY A 92 14.23 -14.82 6.95
CA GLY A 92 13.71 -13.50 7.25
C GLY A 92 13.02 -12.86 6.04
N ASP A 93 13.62 -12.92 4.86
CA ASP A 93 13.04 -12.32 3.64
C ASP A 93 11.77 -13.03 3.19
N ILE A 94 11.71 -14.37 3.35
CA ILE A 94 10.50 -15.15 3.09
C ILE A 94 9.39 -14.75 4.08
N ALA A 95 9.73 -14.64 5.36
CA ALA A 95 8.79 -14.22 6.39
C ALA A 95 8.24 -12.81 6.10
N PHE A 96 9.08 -11.85 5.71
CA PHE A 96 8.63 -10.51 5.32
C PHE A 96 7.82 -10.51 4.02
N ALA A 97 8.20 -11.32 3.03
CA ALA A 97 7.45 -11.46 1.79
C ALA A 97 6.04 -12.04 2.02
N VAL A 98 5.83 -12.86 3.05
CA VAL A 98 4.48 -13.37 3.37
C VAL A 98 3.73 -12.46 4.35
N LEU A 99 4.42 -11.97 5.38
CA LEU A 99 3.81 -11.19 6.45
C LEU A 99 3.41 -9.78 5.98
N PHE A 100 4.18 -9.17 5.07
CA PHE A 100 3.85 -7.86 4.54
C PHE A 100 2.50 -7.81 3.80
N PRO A 101 2.24 -8.62 2.76
CA PRO A 101 0.97 -8.54 2.04
C PRO A 101 -0.22 -8.91 2.94
N ALA A 102 -0.04 -9.86 3.87
CA ALA A 102 -1.05 -10.19 4.87
C ALA A 102 -1.34 -9.01 5.80
N GLY A 103 -0.30 -8.37 6.35
CA GLY A 103 -0.41 -7.20 7.21
C GLY A 103 -0.97 -5.97 6.50
N ALA A 104 -0.55 -5.73 5.26
CA ALA A 104 -1.04 -4.62 4.43
C ALA A 104 -2.50 -4.81 4.03
N ALA A 105 -2.90 -6.03 3.67
CA ALA A 105 -4.31 -6.36 3.41
C ALA A 105 -5.17 -6.22 4.66
N PHE A 106 -4.69 -6.73 5.80
CA PHE A 106 -5.37 -6.57 7.08
C PHE A 106 -5.53 -5.09 7.45
N ALA A 107 -4.46 -4.30 7.34
CA ALA A 107 -4.48 -2.86 7.59
C ALA A 107 -5.48 -2.15 6.67
N ALA A 108 -5.53 -2.50 5.39
CA ALA A 108 -6.51 -1.94 4.45
C ALA A 108 -7.95 -2.28 4.88
N VAL A 109 -8.23 -3.52 5.25
CA VAL A 109 -9.57 -3.94 5.72
C VAL A 109 -9.96 -3.19 7.00
N VAL A 110 -9.09 -3.17 8.00
CA VAL A 110 -9.34 -2.47 9.26
C VAL A 110 -9.57 -0.98 9.01
N THR A 111 -8.74 -0.36 8.17
CA THR A 111 -8.89 1.04 7.79
C THR A 111 -10.25 1.31 7.13
N GLU A 112 -10.69 0.45 6.22
CA GLU A 112 -12.00 0.61 5.59
C GLU A 112 -13.14 0.49 6.61
N VAL A 113 -13.05 -0.45 7.55
CA VAL A 113 -14.05 -0.63 8.63
C VAL A 113 -14.11 0.59 9.54
N PHE A 114 -12.96 1.16 9.90
CA PHE A 114 -12.91 2.40 10.68
C PHE A 114 -13.50 3.59 9.92
N VAL A 115 -13.18 3.72 8.62
CA VAL A 115 -13.72 4.81 7.80
C VAL A 115 -15.24 4.65 7.62
N SER A 116 -15.75 3.43 7.39
CA SER A 116 -17.18 3.19 7.19
C SER A 116 -18.00 3.46 8.45
N THR A 117 -17.52 3.03 9.62
CA THR A 117 -18.15 3.31 10.91
C THR A 117 -18.15 4.79 11.26
N ALA A 118 -17.03 5.49 11.01
CA ALA A 118 -16.94 6.93 11.23
C ALA A 118 -17.90 7.74 10.33
N THR A 119 -18.15 7.28 9.09
CA THR A 119 -19.11 7.94 8.20
C THR A 119 -20.57 7.67 8.58
N ALA A 120 -20.89 6.49 9.13
CA ALA A 120 -22.25 6.14 9.53
C ALA A 120 -22.73 6.95 10.74
N GLY A 121 -21.84 7.27 11.69
CA GLY A 121 -22.18 8.07 12.88
C GLY A 121 -22.34 9.58 12.63
N GLN A 122 -22.15 10.08 11.40
CA GLN A 122 -22.38 11.50 11.05
C GLN A 122 -23.77 11.75 10.43
N GLU A 123 -24.54 10.71 10.15
CA GLU A 123 -25.89 10.81 9.56
C GLU A 123 -27.03 10.75 10.59
N GLU A 124 -26.69 10.58 11.88
CA GLU A 124 -27.60 10.67 13.04
C GLU A 124 -27.54 12.05 13.71
#